data_AF-U6F8Q2-F1
#
_entry.id   AF-U6F8Q2-F1
#
_cell.length_a   1.000
_cell.length_b   1.000
_cell.length_c   1.000
_cell.angle_alpha   90.00
_cell.angle_beta   90.00
_cell.angle_gamma   90.00
#
_symmetry.space_group_name_H-M   'P 1'
#
loop_
_entity.id
_entity.type
_entity.pdbx_description
1 polymer ?
#
loop_
_entity_poly.entity_id
_entity_poly.type
_entity_poly.pdbx_seq_one_letter_code
_entity_poly.pdbx_strand_id
1 'polypeptide(L)'
;MRWQGFYLSDHTAALSQQNQQLNEIYVPRPQQSLSVITEVLADAYQRQQPVTIQFKTVDQNNRHLPDITTLIHGYNANDIVIDADRFIPRQEIRNVADKKAEN
;
A
#
# COMPACT_ATOMS: atom_id res chain seq x y z
N MET A 1 7.24 -23.70 1.72
CA MET A 1 6.85 -23.54 3.14
C MET A 1 6.37 -22.11 3.34
N ARG A 2 5.48 -21.93 4.31
CA ARG A 2 4.56 -20.80 4.53
C ARG A 2 5.29 -19.49 4.87
N TRP A 3 4.83 -18.37 4.32
CA TRP A 3 5.28 -17.03 4.69
C TRP A 3 4.79 -16.71 6.11
N GLN A 4 5.72 -16.74 7.07
CA GLN A 4 5.64 -16.04 8.35
C GLN A 4 5.93 -14.56 8.01
N GLY A 5 5.06 -13.59 8.28
CA GLY A 5 4.52 -13.23 9.58
C GLY A 5 5.39 -12.12 10.16
N PHE A 6 5.02 -10.85 9.97
CA PHE A 6 5.52 -9.75 10.79
C PHE A 6 4.37 -8.80 11.14
N TYR A 7 4.01 -8.91 12.41
CA TYR A 7 3.16 -8.03 13.20
C TYR A 7 4.06 -7.42 14.29
N LEU A 8 3.61 -6.32 14.92
CA LEU A 8 4.19 -5.55 16.05
C LEU A 8 5.03 -4.32 15.59
N SER A 9 4.82 -3.10 16.10
CA SER A 9 4.62 -2.66 17.49
C SER A 9 3.58 -1.50 17.55
N ASP A 10 2.78 -1.25 18.60
CA ASP A 10 3.13 -0.90 19.99
C ASP A 10 1.99 -1.22 20.97
N HIS A 11 2.32 -1.54 22.22
CA HIS A 11 1.36 -1.84 23.28
C HIS A 11 1.07 -0.60 24.15
N THR A 12 -0.22 -0.40 24.47
CA THR A 12 -0.82 0.54 25.46
C THR A 12 -1.55 1.80 24.92
N ALA A 13 -1.33 2.24 23.68
CA ALA A 13 -2.31 3.07 22.93
C ALA A 13 -3.24 2.24 22.02
N ALA A 14 -2.95 0.93 21.97
CA ALA A 14 -3.46 -0.01 20.98
C ALA A 14 -4.97 -0.27 21.06
N LEU A 15 -5.61 -0.24 22.23
CA LEU A 15 -7.01 -0.69 22.36
C LEU A 15 -8.03 0.27 21.70
N SER A 16 -7.83 1.58 21.84
CA SER A 16 -8.74 2.57 21.24
C SER A 16 -8.51 2.72 19.73
N GLN A 17 -7.25 2.67 19.28
CA GLN A 17 -6.90 2.66 17.86
C GLN A 17 -7.33 1.35 17.18
N GLN A 18 -7.23 0.22 17.86
CA GLN A 18 -7.70 -1.07 17.36
C GLN A 18 -9.22 -1.07 17.16
N ASN A 19 -10.01 -0.47 18.06
CA ASN A 19 -11.46 -0.33 17.84
C ASN A 19 -11.82 0.59 16.66
N GLN A 20 -11.03 1.63 16.39
CA GLN A 20 -11.21 2.49 15.21
C GLN A 20 -10.81 1.76 13.93
N GLN A 21 -9.65 1.09 13.89
CA GLN A 21 -9.22 0.24 12.76
C GLN A 21 -10.19 -0.91 12.47
N LEU A 22 -10.84 -1.48 13.50
CA LEU A 22 -11.82 -2.56 13.33
C LEU A 22 -13.15 -2.09 12.72
N ASN A 23 -13.43 -0.78 12.71
CA ASN A 23 -14.66 -0.20 12.16
C ASN A 23 -14.45 0.68 10.93
N GLU A 24 -13.20 0.95 10.53
CA GLU A 24 -12.91 1.69 9.30
C GLU A 24 -13.23 0.82 8.08
N ILE A 25 -14.15 1.32 7.25
CA ILE A 25 -14.45 0.73 5.94
C ILE A 25 -13.55 1.41 4.92
N TYR A 26 -12.48 0.73 4.51
CA TYR A 26 -11.63 1.19 3.42
C TYR A 26 -12.33 0.95 2.09
N VAL A 27 -12.75 2.03 1.43
CA VAL A 27 -13.47 1.95 0.16
C VAL A 27 -12.46 1.62 -0.95
N PRO A 28 -12.66 0.52 -1.70
CA PRO A 28 -11.77 0.20 -2.80
C PRO A 28 -11.90 1.23 -3.93
N ARG A 29 -10.76 1.81 -4.31
CA ARG A 29 -10.62 2.62 -5.52
C ARG A 29 -10.69 1.72 -6.77
N PRO A 30 -10.98 2.26 -7.96
CA PRO A 30 -10.97 1.46 -9.19
C PRO A 30 -9.62 0.79 -9.43
N GLN A 31 -9.65 -0.45 -9.94
CA GLN A 31 -8.45 -1.16 -10.35
C GLN A 31 -7.79 -0.43 -11.51
N GLN A 32 -6.56 0.04 -11.31
CA GLN A 32 -5.74 0.60 -12.38
C GLN A 32 -5.09 -0.52 -13.21
N SER A 33 -4.79 -0.21 -14.47
CA SER A 33 -3.98 -1.09 -15.31
C SER A 33 -2.51 -1.07 -14.84
N LEU A 34 -1.76 -2.12 -15.17
CA LEU A 34 -0.32 -2.17 -14.87
C LEU A 34 0.45 -1.02 -15.55
N SER A 35 0.00 -0.57 -16.72
CA SER A 35 0.61 0.58 -17.41
C SER A 35 0.46 1.86 -16.59
N VAL A 36 -0.76 2.17 -16.12
CA VAL A 36 -1.02 3.34 -15.28
C VAL A 36 -0.24 3.27 -13.97
N ILE A 37 -0.23 2.09 -13.32
CA ILE A 37 0.56 1.87 -12.10
C ILE A 37 2.05 2.14 -12.38
N THR A 38 2.58 1.64 -13.49
CA THR A 38 4.00 1.83 -13.86
C THR A 38 4.32 3.31 -14.10
N GLU A 39 3.45 4.04 -14.79
CA GLU A 39 3.63 5.46 -15.08
C GLU A 39 3.69 6.30 -13.80
N VAL A 40 2.73 6.10 -12.87
CA VAL A 40 2.70 6.83 -11.59
C VAL A 40 3.94 6.51 -10.75
N LEU A 41 4.31 5.23 -10.65
CA LEU A 41 5.49 4.82 -9.88
C LEU A 41 6.80 5.39 -10.46
N ALA A 42 6.93 5.44 -11.78
CA ALA A 42 8.09 5.99 -12.46
C ALA A 42 8.21 7.50 -12.21
N ASP A 43 7.10 8.25 -12.32
CA ASP A 43 7.07 9.69 -12.04
C ASP A 43 7.40 9.98 -10.56
N ALA A 44 6.80 9.23 -9.63
CA ALA A 44 7.05 9.35 -8.20
C ALA A 44 8.51 9.04 -7.84
N TYR A 45 9.10 8.00 -8.41
CA TYR A 45 10.51 7.67 -8.24
C TYR A 45 11.41 8.80 -8.76
N GLN A 46 11.17 9.29 -9.98
CA GLN A 46 11.97 10.37 -10.57
C GLN A 46 11.90 11.66 -9.74
N ARG A 47 10.72 11.97 -9.18
CA ARG A 47 10.49 13.19 -8.38
C ARG A 47 10.79 13.04 -6.90
N GLN A 48 11.12 11.83 -6.45
CA GLN A 48 11.28 11.51 -5.03
C GLN A 48 10.05 11.93 -4.20
N GLN A 49 8.85 11.63 -4.72
CA GLN A 49 7.58 11.96 -4.07
C GLN A 49 6.90 10.71 -3.51
N PRO A 50 6.22 10.84 -2.35
CA PRO A 50 5.48 9.73 -1.79
C PRO A 50 4.20 9.46 -2.58
N VAL A 51 3.86 8.17 -2.66
CA VAL A 51 2.61 7.68 -3.26
C VAL A 51 1.76 6.95 -2.23
N THR A 52 0.45 7.01 -2.42
CA THR A 52 -0.54 6.27 -1.65
C THR A 52 -0.94 5.02 -2.42
N ILE A 53 -0.65 3.84 -1.87
CA ILE A 53 -0.85 2.53 -2.48
C ILE A 53 -2.01 1.81 -1.79
N GLN A 54 -3.00 1.39 -2.57
CA GLN A 54 -4.04 0.48 -2.15
C GLN A 54 -3.77 -0.93 -2.71
N PHE A 55 -3.86 -1.93 -1.84
CA PHE A 55 -3.68 -3.34 -2.21
C PHE A 55 -4.98 -3.99 -2.67
N LYS A 56 -4.86 -5.03 -3.49
CA LYS A 56 -5.98 -5.92 -3.85
C LYS A 56 -6.42 -6.79 -2.67
N THR A 57 -5.49 -7.15 -1.81
CA THR A 57 -5.70 -8.06 -0.69
C THR A 57 -6.72 -7.48 0.29
N VAL A 58 -7.60 -8.35 0.74
CA VAL A 58 -8.57 -8.10 1.81
C VAL A 58 -8.22 -8.95 3.03
N ASP A 59 -8.65 -8.53 4.21
CA ASP A 59 -8.50 -9.30 5.43
C ASP A 59 -9.45 -10.54 5.47
N GLN A 60 -9.43 -11.27 6.58
CA GLN A 60 -10.28 -12.45 6.80
C GLN A 60 -11.80 -12.13 6.79
N ASN A 61 -12.16 -10.86 6.95
CA ASN A 61 -13.54 -10.36 6.94
C ASN A 61 -13.91 -9.75 5.59
N ASN A 62 -13.09 -9.97 4.54
CA ASN A 62 -13.26 -9.41 3.21
C ASN A 62 -13.26 -7.86 3.19
N ARG A 63 -12.55 -7.25 4.14
CA ARG A 63 -12.35 -5.79 4.20
C ARG A 63 -11.02 -5.43 3.57
N HIS A 64 -11.00 -4.35 2.79
CA HIS A 64 -9.73 -3.83 2.27
C HIS A 64 -8.82 -3.42 3.41
N LEU A 65 -7.52 -3.62 3.21
CA LEU A 65 -6.51 -3.12 4.14
C LEU A 65 -6.34 -1.60 3.99
N PRO A 66 -5.86 -0.91 5.03
CA PRO A 66 -5.53 0.51 4.92
C PRO A 66 -4.52 0.75 3.80
N ASP A 67 -4.70 1.87 3.12
CA ASP A 67 -3.74 2.35 2.14
C ASP A 67 -2.41 2.69 2.83
N ILE A 68 -1.29 2.46 2.16
CA ILE A 68 0.04 2.85 2.66
C ILE A 68 0.54 4.07 1.91
N THR A 69 1.19 5.00 2.60
CA THR A 69 1.90 6.12 1.97
C THR A 69 3.40 5.92 2.16
N THR A 70 4.16 5.85 1.08
CA THR A 70 5.60 5.56 1.12
C THR A 70 6.35 6.15 -0.08
N LEU A 71 7.67 6.24 0.03
CA LEU A 71 8.56 6.57 -1.09
C LEU A 71 8.88 5.30 -1.87
N ILE A 72 9.02 5.46 -3.19
CA ILE A 72 9.53 4.40 -4.05
C ILE A 72 11.04 4.56 -4.14
N HIS A 73 11.79 3.51 -3.76
CA HIS A 73 13.26 3.47 -3.81
C HIS A 73 13.77 2.75 -5.06
N GLY A 74 12.89 2.03 -5.75
CA GLY A 74 13.18 1.38 -7.03
C GLY A 74 11.97 0.62 -7.54
N TYR A 75 12.01 0.21 -8.82
CA TYR A 75 10.99 -0.64 -9.41
C TYR A 75 11.56 -1.43 -10.58
N ASN A 76 10.96 -2.58 -10.87
CA ASN A 76 11.28 -3.40 -12.03
C ASN A 76 9.98 -3.93 -12.68
N ALA A 77 10.10 -4.91 -13.57
CA ALA A 77 8.95 -5.50 -14.28
C ALA A 77 7.94 -6.24 -13.37
N ASN A 78 8.32 -6.59 -12.15
CA ASN A 78 7.51 -7.41 -11.25
C ASN A 78 7.20 -6.68 -9.95
N ASP A 79 8.18 -5.96 -9.40
CA ASP A 79 8.15 -5.44 -8.04
C ASP A 79 8.45 -3.95 -7.97
N ILE A 80 7.93 -3.31 -6.92
CA ILE A 80 8.46 -2.04 -6.40
C ILE A 80 9.27 -2.32 -5.13
N VAL A 81 10.23 -1.45 -4.87
CA VAL A 81 11.03 -1.42 -3.64
C VAL A 81 10.61 -0.20 -2.85
N ILE A 82 10.18 -0.43 -1.62
CA ILE A 82 9.83 0.60 -0.64
C ILE A 82 10.74 0.46 0.58
N ASP A 83 10.47 1.22 1.65
CA ASP A 83 11.31 1.29 2.84
C ASP A 83 11.76 -0.08 3.37
N ALA A 84 12.98 -0.11 3.93
CA ALA A 84 13.65 -1.32 4.44
C ALA A 84 13.82 -2.44 3.40
N ASP A 85 14.08 -2.07 2.14
CA ASP A 85 14.23 -2.98 0.99
C ASP A 85 13.06 -3.96 0.83
N ARG A 86 11.85 -3.52 1.21
CA ARG A 86 10.66 -4.33 1.08
C ARG A 86 10.19 -4.34 -0.36
N PHE A 87 10.05 -5.55 -0.90
CA PHE A 87 9.52 -5.79 -2.24
C PHE A 87 8.01 -5.97 -2.21
N ILE A 88 7.31 -5.27 -3.09
CA ILE A 88 5.86 -5.41 -3.30
C ILE A 88 5.62 -5.77 -4.76
N PRO A 89 4.94 -6.89 -5.06
CA PRO A 89 4.57 -7.22 -6.42
C PRO A 89 3.57 -6.20 -6.98
N ARG A 90 3.85 -5.67 -8.16
CA ARG A 90 2.98 -4.69 -8.86
C ARG A 90 1.61 -5.27 -9.15
N GLN A 91 1.52 -6.59 -9.29
CA GLN A 91 0.26 -7.29 -9.47
C GLN A 91 -0.63 -7.29 -8.23
N GLU A 92 -0.11 -7.04 -7.03
CA GLU A 92 -0.91 -6.91 -5.80
C GLU A 92 -1.47 -5.49 -5.62
N ILE A 93 -1.04 -4.54 -6.44
CA ILE A 93 -1.48 -3.14 -6.37
C ILE A 93 -2.82 -3.00 -7.10
N ARG A 94 -3.80 -2.47 -6.37
CA ARG A 94 -5.11 -2.12 -6.90
C ARG A 94 -5.10 -0.71 -7.47
N ASN A 95 -4.56 0.23 -6.71
CA ASN A 95 -4.52 1.63 -7.06
C ASN A 95 -3.27 2.29 -6.45
N VAL A 96 -2.67 3.21 -7.19
CA VAL A 96 -1.62 4.11 -6.75
C VAL A 96 -2.01 5.54 -7.14
N ALA A 97 -1.82 6.46 -6.20
CA ALA A 97 -2.04 7.88 -6.43
C ALA A 97 -0.91 8.68 -5.80
N ASP A 98 -0.53 9.79 -6.42
CA ASP A 98 0.37 10.74 -5.82
C ASP A 98 -0.28 11.37 -4.59
N LYS A 99 0.51 11.71 -3.57
CA LYS A 99 0.02 12.40 -2.36
C LYS A 99 -0.76 13.70 -2.67
N LYS A 100 -0.65 14.25 -3.89
CA LYS A 100 -1.39 15.44 -4.32
C LYS A 100 -2.84 15.18 -4.75
N ALA A 101 -3.26 13.92 -4.89
CA ALA A 101 -4.58 13.58 -5.43
C ALA A 101 -5.72 13.58 -4.38
N GLU A 102 -5.41 13.85 -3.11
CA GLU A 102 -6.40 13.99 -2.04
C GLU A 102 -6.72 15.48 -1.84
N ASN A 103 -7.65 16.01 -2.63
CA ASN A 103 -8.22 17.35 -2.44
C ASN A 103 -9.72 17.36 -2.76
#